data_AF-A0A932VM94-F1
#
_entry.id   AF-A0A932VM94-F1
#
_cell.length_a   1.000
_cell.length_b   1.000
_cell.length_c   1.000
_cell.angle_alpha   90.00
_cell.angle_beta   90.00
_cell.angle_gamma   90.00
#
_symmetry.space_group_name_H-M   'P 1'
#
loop_
_entity.id
_entity.type
_entity.pdbx_description
1 polymer ?
#
loop_
_entity_poly.entity_id
_entity_poly.type
_entity_poly.pdbx_seq_one_letter_code
_entity_poly.pdbx_strand_id
1 'polypeptide(L)'
;MRVQQNLRLTSQMPLTKALTREGIINEIAQMLSDYYEDCNPKEIHEYTRFSHDLGADSLDVNDLSLVLGNEYGLEISVDEIDDKTVRHLVSHISANT
;
A
#
# COMPACT_ATOMS: atom_id res chain seq x y z
N MET A 1 12.51 -1.98 -43.75
CA MET A 1 13.05 -1.38 -42.52
C MET A 1 11.93 -1.29 -41.51
N ARG A 2 11.98 -2.09 -40.44
CA ARG A 2 11.01 -2.05 -39.34
C ARG A 2 11.63 -1.23 -38.20
N VAL A 3 11.00 -0.11 -37.87
CA VAL A 3 11.36 0.70 -36.70
C VAL A 3 10.70 0.03 -35.49
N GLN A 4 11.50 -0.41 -34.53
CA GLN A 4 11.03 -1.11 -33.34
C GLN A 4 10.29 -0.13 -32.42
N GLN A 5 9.08 -0.52 -32.03
CA GLN A 5 8.24 0.17 -31.05
C GLN A 5 8.82 -0.12 -29.66
N ASN A 6 9.44 0.87 -29.01
CA ASN A 6 9.79 0.79 -27.60
C ASN A 6 8.74 1.57 -26.80
N LEU A 7 7.59 0.95 -26.53
CA LEU A 7 6.68 1.42 -25.50
C LEU A 7 7.03 0.66 -24.22
N ARG A 8 7.48 1.39 -23.20
CA ARG A 8 7.84 0.91 -21.86
C ARG A 8 6.85 -0.16 -21.41
N LEU A 9 7.39 -1.32 -21.06
CA LEU A 9 6.68 -2.37 -20.33
C LEU A 9 6.05 -1.71 -19.10
N THR A 10 4.73 -1.55 -19.11
CA THR A 10 3.99 -1.46 -17.86
C THR A 10 4.37 -2.71 -17.09
N SER A 11 5.00 -2.51 -15.93
CA SER A 11 5.29 -3.60 -15.00
C SER A 11 3.96 -4.10 -14.44
N GLN A 12 3.24 -4.88 -15.26
CA GLN A 12 2.16 -5.72 -14.78
C GLN A 12 2.82 -6.84 -13.99
N MET A 13 2.94 -6.64 -12.67
CA MET A 13 3.19 -7.76 -11.77
C MET A 13 2.00 -8.74 -11.92
N PRO A 14 2.27 -10.05 -12.10
CA PRO A 14 1.20 -11.02 -12.31
C PRO A 14 0.34 -11.17 -11.05
N LEU A 15 -0.97 -10.97 -11.23
CA LEU A 15 -2.03 -11.00 -10.23
C LEU A 15 -2.35 -12.44 -9.73
N THR A 16 -1.32 -13.21 -9.36
CA THR A 16 -1.48 -14.57 -8.78
C THR A 16 -0.51 -14.80 -7.63
N LYS A 17 -0.28 -13.77 -6.81
CA LYS A 17 0.54 -13.89 -5.61
C LYS A 17 -0.35 -14.47 -4.52
N ALA A 18 -0.01 -15.63 -3.97
CA ALA A 18 -0.54 -16.00 -2.66
C ALA A 18 -0.28 -14.79 -1.74
N LEU A 19 -1.33 -14.20 -1.14
CA LEU A 19 -1.21 -13.02 -0.27
C LEU A 19 -0.47 -13.41 1.02
N THR A 20 0.83 -13.63 0.89
CA THR A 20 1.72 -13.77 2.03
C THR A 20 1.78 -12.42 2.72
N ARG A 21 1.90 -12.44 4.05
CA ARG A 21 2.01 -11.24 4.87
C ARG A 21 3.08 -10.26 4.35
N GLU A 22 4.25 -10.80 3.98
CA GLU A 22 5.35 -10.03 3.37
C GLU A 22 4.97 -9.45 2.01
N GLY A 23 4.21 -10.20 1.21
CA GLY A 23 3.67 -9.73 -0.07
C GLY A 23 2.79 -8.49 0.08
N ILE A 24 1.87 -8.50 1.04
CA ILE A 24 0.96 -7.38 1.35
C ILE A 24 1.74 -6.18 1.87
N ILE A 25 2.72 -6.39 2.75
CA ILE A 25 3.58 -5.29 3.26
C ILE A 25 4.30 -4.60 2.11
N ASN A 26 4.89 -5.36 1.19
CA ASN A 26 5.61 -4.80 0.04
C ASN A 26 4.68 -4.00 -0.89
N GLU A 27 3.44 -4.45 -1.07
CA GLU A 27 2.45 -3.72 -1.88
C GLU A 27 1.97 -2.44 -1.20
N ILE A 28 1.66 -2.49 0.10
CA ILE A 28 1.33 -1.30 0.89
C ILE A 28 2.51 -0.32 0.88
N ALA A 29 3.74 -0.79 1.05
CA ALA A 29 4.93 0.05 1.00
C ALA A 29 5.07 0.76 -0.34
N GLN A 30 4.84 0.04 -1.45
CA GLN A 30 4.86 0.63 -2.79
C GLN A 30 3.76 1.69 -2.97
N MET A 31 2.52 1.38 -2.58
CA MET A 31 1.41 2.33 -2.66
C MET A 31 1.66 3.60 -1.85
N LEU A 32 2.19 3.47 -0.62
CA LEU A 32 2.54 4.61 0.22
C LEU A 32 3.69 5.44 -0.38
N SER A 33 4.68 4.81 -1.03
CA SER A 33 5.73 5.56 -1.73
C SER A 33 5.24 6.28 -2.99
N ASP A 34 4.18 5.77 -3.63
CA ASP A 34 3.54 6.45 -4.75
C ASP A 34 2.64 7.61 -4.29
N TYR A 35 2.11 7.53 -3.05
CA TYR A 35 1.24 8.54 -2.44
C TYR A 35 2.04 9.68 -1.78
N TYR A 36 3.15 9.36 -1.10
CA TYR A 36 3.99 10.33 -0.40
C TYR A 36 5.32 10.55 -1.14
N GLU A 37 5.56 11.77 -1.63
CA GLU A 37 6.73 12.10 -2.46
C GLU A 37 8.09 11.80 -1.79
N ASP A 38 8.17 11.94 -0.46
CA ASP A 38 9.40 11.74 0.34
C ASP A 38 9.47 10.38 1.02
N CYS A 39 8.62 9.42 0.64
CA CYS A 39 8.55 8.12 1.28
C CYS A 39 9.30 7.03 0.51
N ASN A 40 10.37 6.49 1.11
CA ASN A 40 11.10 5.36 0.53
C ASN A 40 10.43 4.03 0.90
N PRO A 41 9.98 3.21 -0.08
CA PRO A 41 9.27 1.96 0.21
C PRO A 41 10.13 0.95 0.98
N LYS A 42 11.46 1.06 0.90
CA LYS A 42 12.39 0.19 1.66
C LYS A 42 12.48 0.53 3.15
N GLU A 43 12.00 1.70 3.54
CA GLU A 43 11.98 2.16 4.94
C GLU A 43 10.63 1.84 5.62
N ILE A 44 9.61 1.49 4.83
CA ILE A 44 8.33 1.01 5.35
C ILE A 44 8.47 -0.46 5.76
N HIS A 45 8.12 -0.75 7.00
CA HIS A 45 8.07 -2.09 7.54
C HIS A 45 6.84 -2.28 8.44
N GLU A 46 6.67 -3.49 8.98
CA GLU A 46 5.47 -3.86 9.73
C GLU A 46 5.18 -3.01 10.98
N TYR A 47 6.17 -2.33 11.52
CA TYR A 47 6.04 -1.50 12.72
C TYR A 47 5.93 -0.01 12.41
N THR A 48 6.08 0.39 11.13
CA THR A 48 5.86 1.76 10.68
C THR A 48 4.44 2.19 11.04
N ARG A 49 4.32 3.33 11.71
CA ARG A 49 3.07 3.99 12.06
C ARG A 49 2.72 5.05 11.02
N PHE A 50 1.48 5.03 10.55
CA PHE A 50 1.01 5.97 9.51
C PHE A 50 1.15 7.43 9.96
N SER A 51 0.59 7.78 11.12
CA SER A 51 0.62 9.16 11.61
C SER A 51 1.99 9.61 12.13
N HIS A 52 2.73 8.74 12.81
CA HIS A 52 3.99 9.12 13.46
C HIS A 52 5.21 9.07 12.53
N ASP A 53 5.34 7.99 11.75
CA ASP A 53 6.54 7.75 10.95
C ASP A 53 6.39 8.29 9.52
N LEU A 54 5.17 8.25 8.96
CA LEU A 54 4.91 8.79 7.61
C LEU A 54 4.36 10.22 7.64
N GLY A 55 4.05 10.75 8.83
CA GLY A 55 3.48 12.09 8.97
C GLY A 55 2.07 12.22 8.38
N ALA A 56 1.34 11.10 8.22
CA ALA A 56 -0.01 11.09 7.70
C ALA A 56 -0.93 11.93 8.60
N ASP A 57 -1.52 12.98 8.03
CA ASP A 57 -2.52 13.77 8.73
C ASP A 57 -3.92 13.12 8.64
N SER A 58 -4.92 13.76 9.25
CA SER A 58 -6.27 13.19 9.25
C SER A 58 -6.93 13.16 7.87
N LEU A 59 -6.51 14.00 6.91
CA LEU A 59 -7.00 13.94 5.54
C LEU A 59 -6.34 12.77 4.81
N ASP A 60 -5.03 12.61 4.96
CA ASP A 60 -4.30 11.49 4.40
C ASP A 60 -4.85 10.15 4.88
N VAL A 61 -5.17 10.03 6.17
CA VAL A 61 -5.75 8.80 6.73
C VAL A 61 -7.11 8.47 6.10
N ASN A 62 -7.96 9.47 5.82
CA ASN A 62 -9.23 9.26 5.13
C ASN A 62 -9.02 8.80 3.68
N ASP A 63 -8.09 9.42 2.97
CA ASP A 63 -7.81 9.09 1.58
C ASP A 63 -7.17 7.70 1.45
N LEU A 64 -6.23 7.37 2.34
CA LEU A 64 -5.63 6.04 2.43
C LEU A 64 -6.67 4.96 2.70
N SER A 65 -7.63 5.19 3.61
CA SER A 65 -8.67 4.21 3.92
C SER A 65 -9.54 3.89 2.70
N LEU A 66 -9.85 4.90 1.89
CA LEU A 66 -10.58 4.73 0.64
C LEU A 66 -9.76 4.04 -0.45
N VAL A 67 -8.50 4.46 -0.65
CA VAL A 67 -7.61 3.89 -1.68
C VAL A 67 -7.33 2.41 -1.39
N LEU A 68 -6.93 2.09 -0.16
CA LEU A 68 -6.66 0.71 0.26
C LEU A 68 -7.94 -0.13 0.22
N GLY A 69 -9.08 0.43 0.65
CA GLY A 69 -10.36 -0.26 0.59
C GLY A 69 -10.76 -0.63 -0.84
N ASN A 70 -10.59 0.29 -1.79
CA ASN A 70 -10.85 0.04 -3.21
C ASN A 70 -9.86 -0.98 -3.81
N GLU A 71 -8.58 -0.92 -3.45
CA GLU A 71 -7.55 -1.83 -3.98
C GLU A 71 -7.80 -3.29 -3.55
N TYR A 72 -8.12 -3.51 -2.28
CA TYR A 72 -8.37 -4.86 -1.75
C TYR A 72 -9.85 -5.30 -1.83
N GLY A 73 -10.76 -4.42 -2.27
CA GLY A 73 -12.20 -4.68 -2.27
C GLY A 73 -12.79 -4.83 -0.86
N LEU A 74 -12.23 -4.12 0.12
CA LEU A 74 -12.59 -4.16 1.54
C LEU A 74 -13.11 -2.81 2.04
N GLU A 75 -13.90 -2.82 3.11
CA GLU A 75 -14.23 -1.61 3.85
C GLU A 75 -13.16 -1.38 4.93
N ILE A 76 -12.26 -0.43 4.67
CA ILE A 76 -11.22 -0.03 5.63
C ILE A 76 -11.62 1.32 6.21
N SER A 77 -11.88 1.35 7.51
CA SER A 77 -12.21 2.58 8.23
C SER A 77 -10.93 3.32 8.63
N VAL A 78 -11.08 4.62 8.91
CA VAL A 78 -9.98 5.44 9.44
C VAL A 78 -9.39 4.87 10.74
N ASP A 79 -10.20 4.24 11.58
CA ASP A 79 -9.75 3.66 12.86
C ASP A 79 -8.80 2.47 12.67
N GLU A 80 -8.83 1.81 11.51
CA GLU A 80 -7.90 0.72 11.15
C GLU A 80 -6.51 1.24 10.73
N ILE A 81 -6.38 2.55 10.50
CA ILE A 81 -5.15 3.22 10.04
C ILE A 81 -4.63 4.22 11.08
N ASP A 82 -5.52 5.05 11.66
CA ASP A 82 -5.15 6.11 12.60
C ASP A 82 -4.48 5.56 13.86
N ASP A 83 -3.34 6.16 14.22
CA ASP A 83 -2.42 5.72 15.28
C ASP A 83 -2.09 4.20 15.24
N LYS A 84 -2.18 3.57 14.06
CA LYS A 84 -1.91 2.14 13.87
C LYS A 84 -0.65 1.91 13.06
N THR A 85 -0.20 0.66 13.09
CA THR A 85 0.98 0.21 12.34
C THR A 85 0.58 -0.48 11.05
N VAL A 86 1.49 -0.53 10.08
CA VAL A 86 1.30 -1.32 8.84
C VAL A 86 0.93 -2.77 9.16
N ARG A 87 1.50 -3.38 10.21
CA ARG A 87 1.11 -4.73 10.66
C ARG A 87 -0.37 -4.86 10.95
N HIS A 88 -0.97 -3.86 11.60
CA HIS A 88 -2.39 -3.90 11.94
C HIS A 88 -3.24 -3.98 10.67
N LEU A 89 -2.99 -3.06 9.74
CA LEU A 89 -3.66 -3.03 8.44
C LEU A 89 -3.48 -4.34 7.67
N VAL A 90 -2.25 -4.87 7.62
CA VAL A 90 -1.96 -6.14 6.95
C VAL A 90 -2.74 -7.29 7.60
N SER A 91 -2.85 -7.29 8.93
CA SER A 91 -3.62 -8.30 9.66
C SER A 91 -5.10 -8.22 9.30
N HIS A 92 -5.64 -7.00 9.21
CA HIS A 92 -7.01 -6.75 8.77
C HIS A 92 -7.26 -7.25 7.32
N ILE A 93 -6.39 -6.88 6.39
CA ILE A 93 -6.50 -7.31 4.98
C ILE A 93 -6.40 -8.83 4.87
N SER A 94 -5.38 -9.44 5.49
CA SER A 94 -5.15 -10.89 5.43
C SER A 94 -6.26 -11.73 6.08
N ALA A 95 -7.06 -11.15 6.97
CA ALA A 95 -8.20 -11.83 7.58
C ALA A 95 -9.45 -11.81 6.69
N ASN A 96 -9.49 -10.93 5.68
CA ASN A 96 -10.66 -10.67 4.84
C ASN A 96 -10.43 -10.94 3.33
N THR A 97 -9.27 -11.47 2.94
CA THR A 97 -8.91 -11.86 1.56
C THR A 97 -8.38 -13.28 1.49
#